data_AF-A0A840MPJ3-F1
#
_entry.id   AF-A0A840MPJ3-F1
#
_cell.length_a   1.000
_cell.length_b   1.000
_cell.length_c   1.000
_cell.angle_alpha   90.00
_cell.angle_beta   90.00
_cell.angle_gamma   90.00
#
_symmetry.space_group_name_H-M   'P 1'
#
loop_
_entity.id
_entity.type
_entity.pdbx_description
1 polymer ?
#
loop_
_entity_poly.entity_id
_entity_poly.type
_entity_poly.pdbx_seq_one_letter_code
_entity_poly.pdbx_strand_id
1 'polypeptide(L)'
;MKTHLPVVVLLFFSLTSFTLADSAASPFGILNQVGQSLCLAVANPTLLETGTPLKWIQPRPPMRVFDAIVVKPRQAECAFAQDGMQFYEVTLKQRGVDDQLDNAIAIIAPLGRFKDRRYIDPILNGGKPISFRLCNSSEGVHLTAWAGTPLKSHRIWHGYTHLEFDTTPDCHRQEMPDVE
;
A
#
# COMPACT_ATOMS: atom_id res chain seq x y z
N MET A 1 73.58 -29.86 -2.42
CA MET A 1 72.41 -29.56 -1.57
C MET A 1 71.60 -28.47 -2.25
N LYS A 2 70.42 -28.81 -2.79
CA LYS A 2 69.45 -27.84 -3.34
C LYS A 2 68.25 -27.80 -2.38
N THR A 3 68.03 -26.66 -1.74
CA THR A 3 66.87 -26.39 -0.88
C THR A 3 65.74 -25.83 -1.74
N HIS A 4 64.62 -26.54 -1.82
CA HIS A 4 63.37 -26.04 -2.40
C HIS A 4 62.52 -25.41 -1.29
N LEU A 5 62.12 -24.16 -1.47
CA LEU A 5 61.11 -23.48 -0.64
C LEU A 5 59.72 -23.70 -1.29
N PRO A 6 58.67 -24.07 -0.55
CA PRO A 6 57.32 -24.16 -1.11
C PRO A 6 56.66 -22.77 -1.12
N VAL A 7 56.11 -22.39 -2.26
CA VAL A 7 55.25 -21.21 -2.42
C VAL A 7 53.86 -21.57 -1.91
N VAL A 8 53.42 -20.92 -0.83
CA VAL A 8 52.06 -21.03 -0.31
C VAL A 8 51.20 -19.97 -1.01
N VAL A 9 50.28 -20.41 -1.86
CA VAL A 9 49.29 -19.54 -2.51
C VAL A 9 48.08 -19.41 -1.59
N LEU A 10 47.93 -18.24 -0.97
CA LEU A 10 46.75 -17.87 -0.18
C LEU A 10 45.64 -17.37 -1.12
N LEU A 11 44.64 -18.23 -1.37
CA LEU A 11 43.41 -17.86 -2.07
C LEU A 11 42.47 -17.12 -1.10
N PHE A 12 42.39 -15.80 -1.24
CA PHE A 12 41.37 -14.98 -0.58
C PHE A 12 40.02 -15.20 -1.29
N PHE A 13 39.14 -16.02 -0.70
CA PHE A 13 37.73 -16.06 -1.08
C PHE A 13 37.01 -14.85 -0.47
N SER A 14 36.77 -13.84 -1.29
CA SER A 14 35.88 -12.73 -0.96
C SER A 14 34.43 -13.24 -0.92
N LEU A 15 33.88 -13.45 0.27
CA LEU A 15 32.45 -13.68 0.49
C LEU A 15 31.72 -12.34 0.33
N THR A 16 31.32 -12.01 -0.90
CA THR A 16 30.35 -10.95 -1.15
C THR A 16 28.96 -11.45 -0.76
N SER A 17 28.56 -11.17 0.47
CA SER A 17 27.18 -11.34 0.92
C SER A 17 26.28 -10.34 0.18
N PHE A 18 25.67 -10.77 -0.92
CA PHE A 18 24.56 -10.04 -1.53
C PHE A 18 23.30 -10.31 -0.71
N THR A 19 22.93 -9.39 0.17
CA THR A 19 21.57 -9.33 0.71
C THR A 19 20.67 -8.75 -0.38
N LEU A 20 19.98 -9.61 -1.12
CA LEU A 20 18.78 -9.20 -1.85
C LEU A 20 17.75 -8.80 -0.78
N ALA A 21 17.56 -7.50 -0.59
CA ALA A 21 16.39 -7.00 0.09
C ALA A 21 15.19 -7.40 -0.76
N ASP A 22 14.58 -8.53 -0.43
CA ASP A 22 13.30 -8.93 -0.97
C ASP A 22 12.28 -7.92 -0.42
N SER A 23 12.05 -6.84 -1.16
CA SER A 23 11.03 -5.85 -0.82
C SER A 23 9.70 -6.56 -0.88
N ALA A 24 9.27 -7.08 0.27
CA ALA A 24 7.99 -7.76 0.41
C ALA A 24 6.88 -6.87 -0.15
N ALA A 25 6.00 -7.47 -0.94
CA ALA A 25 4.85 -6.82 -1.52
C ALA A 25 4.06 -6.04 -0.44
N SER A 26 3.79 -4.76 -0.71
CA SER A 26 2.89 -4.00 0.16
C SER A 26 1.50 -4.65 0.13
N PRO A 27 0.90 -4.97 1.29
CA PRO A 27 -0.47 -5.49 1.36
C PRO A 27 -1.53 -4.39 1.15
N PHE A 28 -1.08 -3.15 0.94
CA PHE A 28 -1.93 -1.98 0.77
C PHE A 28 -1.80 -1.40 -0.64
N GLY A 29 -2.87 -0.77 -1.09
CA GLY A 29 -2.94 -0.03 -2.35
C GLY A 29 -3.88 1.17 -2.26
N ILE A 30 -3.94 1.93 -3.35
CA ILE A 30 -4.86 3.07 -3.49
C ILE A 30 -6.01 2.65 -4.41
N LEU A 31 -7.23 2.98 -4.00
CA LEU A 31 -8.45 2.72 -4.75
C LEU A 31 -9.13 4.04 -5.11
N ASN A 32 -9.49 4.20 -6.37
CA ASN A 32 -10.21 5.37 -6.85
C ASN A 32 -11.19 5.01 -7.99
N GLN A 33 -12.13 5.91 -8.24
CA GLN A 33 -13.06 5.78 -9.37
C GLN A 33 -12.50 6.54 -10.58
N VAL A 34 -12.45 5.87 -11.73
CA VAL A 34 -12.03 6.45 -13.02
C VAL A 34 -13.17 6.25 -14.02
N GLY A 35 -13.93 7.33 -14.27
CA GLY A 35 -15.18 7.25 -15.03
C GLY A 35 -16.20 6.37 -14.33
N GLN A 36 -16.60 5.27 -14.96
CA GLN A 36 -17.54 4.28 -14.39
C GLN A 36 -16.82 3.07 -13.76
N SER A 37 -15.51 2.97 -13.92
CA SER A 37 -14.72 1.84 -13.45
C SER A 37 -14.03 2.17 -12.13
N LEU A 38 -13.77 1.13 -11.34
CA LEU A 38 -12.98 1.26 -10.13
C LEU A 38 -11.57 0.75 -10.40
N CYS A 39 -10.59 1.51 -9.95
CA CYS A 39 -9.19 1.27 -10.23
C CYS A 39 -8.41 1.05 -8.93
N LEU A 40 -7.59 0.02 -8.91
CA LEU A 40 -6.61 -0.26 -7.86
C LEU A 40 -5.22 0.04 -8.40
N ALA A 41 -4.49 0.94 -7.72
CA ALA A 41 -3.07 1.18 -7.93
C ALA A 41 -2.28 0.56 -6.78
N VAL A 42 -1.28 -0.27 -7.11
CA VAL A 42 -0.44 -0.98 -6.13
C VAL A 42 1.02 -0.90 -6.49
N ALA A 43 1.85 -0.61 -5.50
CA ALA A 43 3.31 -0.78 -5.59
C ALA A 43 3.65 -2.20 -5.13
N ASN A 44 3.48 -3.17 -6.03
CA ASN A 44 3.73 -4.59 -5.75
C ASN A 44 4.65 -5.18 -6.84
N PRO A 45 5.73 -5.89 -6.48
CA PRO A 45 6.54 -6.62 -7.47
C PRO A 45 5.78 -7.79 -8.12
N THR A 46 4.77 -8.35 -7.46
CA THR A 46 4.01 -9.52 -7.94
C THR A 46 2.65 -9.10 -8.50
N LEU A 47 2.31 -9.63 -9.68
CA LEU A 47 1.02 -9.40 -10.32
C LEU A 47 -0.13 -10.01 -9.51
N LEU A 48 -1.23 -9.27 -9.37
CA LEU A 48 -2.44 -9.76 -8.72
C LEU A 48 -3.27 -10.60 -9.69
N GLU A 49 -3.76 -11.74 -9.21
CA GLU A 49 -4.65 -12.61 -9.99
C GLU A 49 -6.10 -12.10 -9.99
N THR A 50 -6.82 -12.37 -11.07
CA THR A 50 -8.29 -12.16 -11.13
C THR A 50 -8.97 -12.92 -9.99
N GLY A 51 -9.91 -12.27 -9.31
CA GLY A 51 -10.62 -12.81 -8.16
C GLY A 51 -9.95 -12.54 -6.81
N THR A 52 -8.72 -11.98 -6.80
CA THR A 52 -8.05 -11.59 -5.55
C THR A 52 -8.96 -10.71 -4.70
N PRO A 53 -9.29 -11.12 -3.46
CA PRO A 53 -10.20 -10.36 -2.61
C PRO A 53 -9.50 -9.11 -2.06
N LEU A 54 -10.28 -8.04 -1.90
CA LEU A 54 -9.83 -6.76 -1.38
C LEU A 54 -10.82 -6.23 -0.32
N LYS A 55 -10.32 -5.45 0.64
CA LYS A 55 -11.16 -4.48 1.38
C LYS A 55 -10.95 -3.08 0.79
N TRP A 56 -12.03 -2.38 0.46
CA TRP A 56 -12.03 -0.97 0.09
C TRP A 56 -12.38 -0.13 1.31
N ILE A 57 -11.46 0.70 1.79
CA ILE A 57 -11.61 1.46 3.04
C ILE A 57 -11.63 2.94 2.74
N GLN A 58 -12.72 3.62 3.11
CA GLN A 58 -12.83 5.08 3.08
C GLN A 58 -12.69 5.62 4.51
N PRO A 59 -11.49 6.09 4.91
CA PRO A 59 -11.19 6.45 6.29
C PRO A 59 -11.64 7.88 6.64
N ARG A 60 -12.82 8.30 6.17
CA ARG A 60 -13.51 9.53 6.58
C ARG A 60 -14.61 9.20 7.58
N PRO A 61 -15.02 10.09 8.50
CA PRO A 61 -16.20 9.85 9.34
C PRO A 61 -17.51 10.02 8.55
N PRO A 62 -18.47 9.07 8.60
CA PRO A 62 -18.34 7.72 9.15
C PRO A 62 -17.50 6.80 8.25
N MET A 63 -16.62 5.99 8.85
CA MET A 63 -15.73 5.11 8.08
C MET A 63 -16.55 4.04 7.37
N ARG A 64 -16.33 3.90 6.06
CA ARG A 64 -16.98 2.89 5.23
C ARG A 64 -15.98 1.84 4.78
N VAL A 65 -16.44 0.60 4.70
CA VAL A 65 -15.65 -0.55 4.25
C VAL A 65 -16.51 -1.39 3.32
N PHE A 66 -15.99 -1.69 2.14
CA PHE A 66 -16.65 -2.55 1.15
C PHE A 66 -15.78 -3.77 0.84
N ASP A 67 -16.44 -4.86 0.49
CA ASP A 67 -15.78 -6.01 -0.13
C ASP A 67 -15.63 -5.77 -1.62
N ALA A 68 -14.44 -6.01 -2.14
CA ALA A 68 -14.12 -5.89 -3.56
C ALA A 68 -13.30 -7.09 -4.05
N ILE A 69 -13.19 -7.22 -5.36
CA ILE A 69 -12.33 -8.21 -6.03
C ILE A 69 -11.60 -7.59 -7.21
N VAL A 70 -10.38 -8.08 -7.48
CA VAL A 70 -9.67 -7.80 -8.72
C VAL A 70 -10.39 -8.46 -9.89
N VAL A 71 -10.69 -7.69 -10.93
CA VAL A 71 -11.32 -8.19 -12.17
C VAL A 71 -10.24 -8.56 -13.17
N LYS A 72 -9.34 -7.64 -13.48
CA LYS A 72 -8.26 -7.85 -14.45
C LYS A 72 -7.17 -6.77 -14.34
N PRO A 73 -5.95 -7.03 -14.83
CA PRO A 73 -4.95 -5.98 -15.04
C PRO A 73 -5.47 -4.90 -16.00
N ARG A 74 -5.02 -3.67 -15.78
CA ARG A 74 -5.36 -2.51 -16.59
C ARG A 74 -4.09 -1.89 -17.16
N GLN A 75 -4.10 -1.58 -18.46
CA GLN A 75 -2.98 -0.87 -19.10
C GLN A 75 -3.03 0.63 -18.83
N ALA A 76 -4.22 1.22 -18.82
CA ALA A 76 -4.42 2.62 -18.49
C ALA A 76 -4.26 2.86 -16.99
N GLU A 77 -3.56 3.92 -16.64
CA GLU A 77 -3.27 4.29 -15.26
C GLU A 77 -4.56 4.63 -14.49
N CYS A 78 -4.55 4.33 -13.19
CA CYS A 78 -5.54 4.93 -12.29
C CYS A 78 -5.36 6.45 -12.31
N ALA A 79 -6.42 7.22 -12.04
CA ALA A 79 -6.24 8.66 -11.90
C ALA A 79 -5.23 8.93 -10.77
N PHE A 80 -4.29 9.83 -11.03
CA PHE A 80 -3.26 10.25 -10.08
C PHE A 80 -2.33 9.13 -9.61
N ALA A 81 -2.03 8.21 -10.53
CA ALA A 81 -1.04 7.16 -10.31
C ALA A 81 0.36 7.74 -10.09
N GLN A 82 1.20 6.97 -9.39
CA GLN A 82 2.63 7.24 -9.27
C GLN A 82 3.42 6.28 -10.15
N ASP A 83 4.61 6.71 -10.55
CA ASP A 83 5.52 5.90 -11.35
C ASP A 83 5.82 4.54 -10.70
N GLY A 84 5.86 3.49 -11.51
CA GLY A 84 6.16 2.13 -11.07
C GLY A 84 5.00 1.38 -10.39
N MET A 85 3.82 1.98 -10.30
CA MET A 85 2.63 1.27 -9.84
C MET A 85 2.03 0.36 -10.92
N GLN A 86 1.38 -0.72 -10.48
CA GLN A 86 0.56 -1.59 -11.32
C GLN A 86 -0.91 -1.26 -11.11
N PHE A 87 -1.71 -1.40 -12.18
CA PHE A 87 -3.12 -1.01 -12.18
C PHE A 87 -4.03 -2.19 -12.47
N TYR A 88 -5.14 -2.23 -11.75
CA TYR A 88 -6.15 -3.28 -11.89
C TYR A 88 -7.55 -2.66 -11.90
N GLU A 89 -8.41 -3.21 -12.75
CA GLU A 89 -9.84 -2.98 -12.62
C GLU A 89 -10.37 -3.82 -11.46
N VAL A 90 -11.22 -3.23 -10.63
CA VAL A 90 -11.85 -3.90 -9.50
C VAL A 90 -13.36 -3.72 -9.53
N THR A 91 -14.07 -4.58 -8.82
CA THR A 91 -15.52 -4.42 -8.61
C THR A 91 -15.88 -4.63 -7.16
N LEU A 92 -16.91 -3.92 -6.69
CA LEU A 92 -17.48 -4.14 -5.36
C LEU A 92 -18.41 -5.35 -5.39
N LYS A 93 -18.35 -6.20 -4.37
CA LYS A 93 -19.29 -7.32 -4.22
C LYS A 93 -20.70 -6.84 -3.89
N GLN A 94 -20.80 -5.71 -3.18
CA GLN A 94 -22.06 -5.07 -2.81
C GLN A 94 -21.89 -3.55 -2.87
N ARG A 95 -22.80 -2.87 -3.55
CA ARG A 95 -22.85 -1.41 -3.68
C ARG A 95 -24.29 -0.94 -3.52
N GLY A 96 -24.51 0.00 -2.60
CA GLY A 96 -25.75 0.76 -2.49
C GLY A 96 -25.80 1.89 -3.52
N VAL A 97 -27.02 2.29 -3.89
CA VAL A 97 -27.25 3.37 -4.87
C VAL A 97 -26.65 4.70 -4.40
N ASP A 98 -26.64 4.94 -3.09
CA ASP A 98 -26.11 6.16 -2.47
C ASP A 98 -24.62 6.08 -2.10
N ASP A 99 -23.92 5.00 -2.47
CA ASP A 99 -22.50 4.87 -2.18
C ASP A 99 -21.67 5.79 -3.08
N GLN A 100 -21.34 6.96 -2.50
CA GLN A 100 -20.31 7.85 -3.03
C GLN A 100 -18.93 7.22 -2.84
N LEU A 101 -18.27 6.86 -3.95
CA LEU A 101 -16.92 6.33 -3.93
C LEU A 101 -15.93 7.48 -4.14
N ASP A 102 -14.87 7.45 -3.35
CA ASP A 102 -13.81 8.46 -3.27
C ASP A 102 -12.50 7.69 -3.02
N ASN A 103 -11.37 8.41 -3.03
CA ASN A 103 -10.05 7.87 -2.72
C ASN A 103 -10.09 7.04 -1.43
N ALA A 104 -9.52 5.85 -1.53
CA ALA A 104 -9.63 4.82 -0.52
C ALA A 104 -8.36 3.98 -0.44
N ILE A 105 -8.26 3.24 0.66
CA ILE A 105 -7.18 2.31 0.91
C ILE A 105 -7.68 0.90 0.55
N ALA A 106 -6.90 0.18 -0.23
CA ALA A 106 -7.06 -1.26 -0.41
C ALA A 106 -6.32 -2.02 0.69
N ILE A 107 -6.93 -3.08 1.22
CA ILE A 107 -6.18 -4.20 1.80
C ILE A 107 -6.30 -5.37 0.84
N ILE A 108 -5.16 -5.87 0.37
CA ILE A 108 -5.06 -6.95 -0.61
C ILE A 108 -5.04 -8.29 0.11
N ALA A 109 -5.79 -9.26 -0.40
CA ALA A 109 -5.91 -10.61 0.17
C ALA A 109 -6.14 -10.60 1.70
N PRO A 110 -7.13 -9.84 2.21
CA PRO A 110 -7.32 -9.63 3.64
C PRO A 110 -7.66 -10.96 4.35
N LEU A 111 -6.93 -11.28 5.42
CA LEU A 111 -7.21 -12.44 6.29
C LEU A 111 -7.88 -12.04 7.61
N GLY A 112 -7.92 -10.74 7.88
CA GLY A 112 -8.41 -10.13 9.09
C GLY A 112 -9.87 -9.67 9.03
N ARG A 113 -10.25 -8.93 10.08
CA ARG A 113 -11.60 -8.36 10.24
C ARG A 113 -11.56 -6.96 10.84
N PHE A 114 -12.62 -6.21 10.63
CA PHE A 114 -12.81 -4.94 11.31
C PHE A 114 -13.42 -5.12 12.70
N LYS A 115 -12.90 -4.40 13.68
CA LYS A 115 -13.45 -4.25 15.03
C LYS A 115 -13.26 -2.80 15.49
N ASP A 116 -14.32 -2.14 15.92
CA ASP A 116 -14.30 -0.74 16.38
C ASP A 116 -13.60 0.21 15.40
N ARG A 117 -13.90 0.07 14.10
CA ARG A 117 -13.29 0.83 12.98
C ARG A 117 -11.77 0.63 12.80
N ARG A 118 -11.20 -0.40 13.40
CA ARG A 118 -9.80 -0.80 13.20
C ARG A 118 -9.75 -2.17 12.55
N TYR A 119 -8.75 -2.41 11.72
CA TYR A 119 -8.55 -3.70 11.07
C TYR A 119 -7.58 -4.55 11.88
N ILE A 120 -7.91 -5.82 12.09
CA ILE A 120 -7.10 -6.76 12.87
C ILE A 120 -6.87 -7.98 11.98
N ASP A 121 -5.61 -8.24 11.67
CA ASP A 121 -5.18 -9.32 10.79
C ASP A 121 -4.05 -10.11 11.47
N PRO A 122 -4.09 -11.44 11.48
CA PRO A 122 -3.12 -12.26 12.21
C PRO A 122 -1.68 -12.11 11.67
N ILE A 123 -1.52 -11.72 10.41
CA ILE A 123 -0.22 -11.55 9.76
C ILE A 123 0.18 -10.07 9.79
N LEU A 124 -0.72 -9.16 9.39
CA LEU A 124 -0.39 -7.74 9.33
C LEU A 124 -0.27 -7.14 10.74
N ASN A 125 0.77 -6.33 10.96
CA ASN A 125 1.05 -5.70 12.26
C ASN A 125 1.10 -6.71 13.43
N GLY A 126 1.45 -7.96 13.15
CA GLY A 126 1.55 -9.03 14.15
C GLY A 126 0.26 -9.26 14.95
N GLY A 127 -0.91 -9.20 14.30
CA GLY A 127 -2.19 -9.40 14.99
C GLY A 127 -2.73 -8.17 15.71
N LYS A 128 -2.01 -7.04 15.70
CA LYS A 128 -2.44 -5.82 16.42
C LYS A 128 -3.34 -4.93 15.54
N PRO A 129 -4.25 -4.15 16.14
CA PRO A 129 -5.14 -3.29 15.38
C PRO A 129 -4.40 -2.26 14.52
N ILE A 130 -4.86 -2.11 13.29
CA ILE A 130 -4.43 -1.11 12.32
C ILE A 130 -5.52 -0.06 12.19
N SER A 131 -5.13 1.21 12.22
CA SER A 131 -6.03 2.34 12.01
C SER A 131 -5.70 3.04 10.69
N PHE A 132 -6.71 3.68 10.10
CA PHE A 132 -6.58 4.35 8.81
C PHE A 132 -6.94 5.82 8.92
N ARG A 133 -6.28 6.66 8.12
CA ARG A 133 -6.63 8.06 7.94
C ARG A 133 -6.51 8.48 6.48
N LEU A 134 -7.31 9.47 6.14
CA LEU A 134 -7.21 10.27 4.94
C LEU A 134 -7.13 11.73 5.37
N CYS A 135 -6.22 12.47 4.77
CA CYS A 135 -6.14 13.92 4.91
C CYS A 135 -5.80 14.53 3.55
N ASN A 136 -6.11 15.81 3.38
CA ASN A 136 -5.82 16.60 2.21
C ASN A 136 -4.60 17.50 2.49
N SER A 137 -3.69 17.57 1.52
CA SER A 137 -2.69 18.63 1.39
C SER A 137 -3.17 19.65 0.35
N SER A 138 -2.43 20.73 0.13
CA SER A 138 -2.79 21.70 -0.91
C SER A 138 -2.83 21.04 -2.30
N GLU A 139 -1.98 20.05 -2.52
CA GLU A 139 -1.73 19.43 -3.83
C GLU A 139 -2.33 18.03 -3.97
N GLY A 140 -2.97 17.48 -2.94
CA GLY A 140 -3.40 16.10 -3.01
C GLY A 140 -4.04 15.51 -1.77
N VAL A 141 -4.18 14.19 -1.80
CA VAL A 141 -4.76 13.39 -0.72
C VAL A 141 -3.72 12.40 -0.23
N HIS A 142 -3.51 12.36 1.08
CA HIS A 142 -2.67 11.40 1.76
C HIS A 142 -3.55 10.32 2.39
N LEU A 143 -3.20 9.07 2.13
CA LEU A 143 -3.84 7.87 2.66
C LEU A 143 -2.83 7.17 3.56
N THR A 144 -3.17 6.89 4.82
CA THR A 144 -2.21 6.32 5.77
C THR A 144 -2.79 5.18 6.59
N ALA A 145 -1.94 4.18 6.86
CA ALA A 145 -2.22 3.10 7.81
C ALA A 145 -1.24 3.16 8.97
N TRP A 146 -1.72 2.90 10.18
CA TRP A 146 -1.00 3.09 11.44
C TRP A 146 -1.05 1.83 12.30
N ALA A 147 0.06 1.49 12.96
CA ALA A 147 0.17 0.33 13.85
C ALA A 147 -0.66 0.42 15.15
N GLY A 148 -1.45 1.49 15.32
CA GLY A 148 -2.25 1.77 16.49
C GLY A 148 -3.02 3.08 16.33
N THR A 149 -2.99 3.96 17.32
CA THR A 149 -3.64 5.28 17.26
C THR A 149 -2.96 6.16 16.21
N PRO A 150 -3.69 6.70 15.22
CA PRO A 150 -3.10 7.58 14.22
C PRO A 150 -2.41 8.81 14.84
N LEU A 151 -1.34 9.30 14.20
CA LEU A 151 -0.52 10.44 14.64
C LEU A 151 0.24 10.25 15.96
N LYS A 152 0.00 9.14 16.67
CA LYS A 152 0.66 8.78 17.95
C LYS A 152 1.43 7.47 17.89
N SER A 153 1.25 6.69 16.82
CA SER A 153 1.90 5.40 16.61
C SER A 153 2.74 5.44 15.33
N HIS A 154 3.48 4.37 15.06
CA HIS A 154 4.24 4.26 13.81
C HIS A 154 3.29 4.10 12.61
N ARG A 155 3.52 4.90 11.56
CA ARG A 155 2.86 4.76 10.27
C ARG A 155 3.49 3.57 9.54
N ILE A 156 2.67 2.60 9.16
CA ILE A 156 3.12 1.36 8.51
C ILE A 156 2.92 1.39 6.99
N TRP A 157 2.12 2.33 6.48
CA TRP A 157 1.93 2.52 5.06
C TRP A 157 1.46 3.95 4.77
N HIS A 158 1.88 4.48 3.63
CA HIS A 158 1.48 5.77 3.09
C HIS A 158 1.23 5.61 1.58
N GLY A 159 0.12 6.17 1.12
CA GLY A 159 -0.19 6.40 -0.28
C GLY A 159 -0.51 7.87 -0.49
N TYR A 160 -0.23 8.36 -1.70
CA TYR A 160 -0.50 9.75 -2.08
C TYR A 160 -1.15 9.80 -3.45
N THR A 161 -2.13 10.68 -3.59
CA THR A 161 -2.88 10.94 -4.81
C THR A 161 -2.82 12.43 -5.06
N HIS A 162 -2.10 12.86 -6.09
CA HIS A 162 -2.09 14.27 -6.50
C HIS A 162 -3.48 14.70 -6.95
N LEU A 163 -3.85 15.97 -6.77
CA LEU A 163 -5.07 16.55 -7.31
C LEU A 163 -4.70 17.72 -8.21
N GLU A 164 -5.35 17.83 -9.36
CA GLU A 164 -5.15 18.94 -10.32
C GLU A 164 -5.78 20.27 -9.86
N PHE A 165 -6.31 20.31 -8.63
CA PHE A 165 -6.94 21.49 -8.06
C PHE A 165 -6.55 21.62 -6.59
N ASP A 166 -6.46 22.87 -6.14
CA ASP A 166 -6.15 23.17 -4.77
C ASP A 166 -7.24 22.69 -3.83
N THR A 167 -6.83 22.14 -2.69
CA THR A 167 -7.74 21.80 -1.61
C THR A 167 -7.36 22.52 -0.32
N THR A 168 -8.31 22.62 0.63
CA THR A 168 -8.02 23.12 1.97
C THR A 168 -7.23 22.05 2.74
N PRO A 169 -5.96 22.32 3.12
CA PRO A 169 -5.15 21.31 3.78
C PRO A 169 -5.64 21.02 5.21
N ASP A 170 -5.69 19.74 5.57
CA ASP A 170 -5.97 19.27 6.94
C ASP A 170 -4.98 18.17 7.42
N CYS A 171 -3.95 17.88 6.62
CA CYS A 171 -2.89 16.94 6.98
C CYS A 171 -1.97 17.45 8.09
N HIS A 172 -1.56 16.54 8.96
CA HIS A 172 -0.42 16.73 9.85
C HIS A 172 0.90 16.29 9.18
N ARG A 173 2.03 16.81 9.66
CA ARG A 173 3.37 16.44 9.15
C ARG A 173 3.59 14.93 9.13
N GLN A 174 3.10 14.21 10.14
CA GLN A 174 3.25 12.76 10.25
C GLN A 174 2.45 11.98 9.18
N GLU A 175 1.58 12.64 8.39
CA GLU A 175 0.84 12.05 7.27
C GLU A 175 1.51 12.31 5.91
N MET A 176 2.53 13.18 5.88
CA MET A 176 3.32 13.50 4.68
C MET A 176 4.50 12.53 4.52
N PRO A 177 5.07 12.37 3.31
CA PRO A 177 6.28 11.59 3.13
C PRO A 177 7.35 11.98 4.15
N ASP A 178 8.08 11.00 4.64
CA ASP A 178 9.23 11.29 5.50
C ASP A 178 10.24 12.03 4.62
N VAL A 179 10.53 13.29 4.96
CA VAL A 179 11.53 14.09 4.24
C VAL A 179 12.88 13.48 4.58
N GLU A 180 13.55 12.85 3.60
CA GLU A 180 14.94 12.38 3.73
C GLU A 180 15.92 13.54 3.93
#